data_AF-A0A317DII8-F1
#
_entry.id   AF-A0A317DII8-F1
#
_cell.length_a   1.000
_cell.length_b   1.000
_cell.length_c   1.000
_cell.angle_alpha   90.00
_cell.angle_beta   90.00
_cell.angle_gamma   90.00
#
_symmetry.space_group_name_H-M   'P 1'
#
loop_
_entity.id
_entity.type
_entity.pdbx_description
1 polymer ?
#
loop_
_entity_poly.entity_id
_entity_poly.type
_entity_poly.pdbx_seq_one_letter_code
_entity_poly.pdbx_strand_id
1 'polypeptide(L)'
;MDDTDAGPNPLAEGTALALRAHLLITARPELLVTADVQRAGGPDLVCWQWQPGQVWVWQLRYEHDRRAPKRWPPAAVLASVSADPLSAGLEVVAGPPLHTVGLSAEQEASNMAEPHEAVTVLDGPVPGLQLYRTAYQEVESPDGERREAAMRAAKLSASRCNRAVDAARAAARPA
;
A
#
# COMPACT_ATOMS: atom_id res chain seq x y z
N MET A 1 -30.06 5.07 -2.38
CA MET A 1 -29.15 5.95 -3.15
C MET A 1 -28.09 5.01 -3.64
N ASP A 2 -27.99 4.79 -4.95
CA ASP A 2 -27.03 3.85 -5.50
C ASP A 2 -25.61 4.38 -5.23
N ASP A 3 -24.91 3.72 -4.30
CA ASP A 3 -23.45 3.79 -4.15
C ASP A 3 -22.84 3.17 -5.40
N THR A 4 -22.81 3.93 -6.50
CA THR A 4 -22.16 3.49 -7.73
C THR A 4 -20.66 3.51 -7.52
N ASP A 5 -20.12 2.34 -7.16
CA ASP A 5 -18.71 2.02 -7.29
C ASP A 5 -18.27 2.25 -8.75
N ALA A 6 -17.27 3.11 -8.94
CA ALA A 6 -16.82 3.54 -10.27
C ALA A 6 -15.95 2.48 -10.96
N GLY A 7 -15.59 1.40 -10.27
CA GLY A 7 -14.70 0.37 -10.79
C GLY A 7 -13.22 0.64 -10.52
N PRO A 8 -12.32 -0.26 -10.97
CA PRO A 8 -10.90 -0.11 -10.73
C PRO A 8 -10.33 1.08 -11.52
N ASN A 9 -9.73 2.05 -10.80
CA ASN A 9 -8.96 3.13 -11.42
C ASN A 9 -7.55 3.27 -10.79
N PRO A 10 -6.50 3.60 -11.58
CA PRO A 10 -5.12 3.68 -11.09
C PRO A 10 -4.88 4.71 -9.98
N LEU A 11 -5.71 5.76 -9.91
CA LEU A 11 -5.58 6.85 -8.95
C LEU A 11 -6.07 6.42 -7.55
N ALA A 12 -7.15 5.65 -7.51
CA ALA A 12 -7.65 4.99 -6.31
C ALA A 12 -6.66 3.93 -5.83
N GLU A 13 -6.07 3.15 -6.74
CA GLU A 13 -4.99 2.21 -6.39
C GLU A 13 -3.82 2.93 -5.72
N GLY A 14 -3.34 4.03 -6.31
CA GLY A 14 -2.28 4.85 -5.72
C GLY A 14 -2.64 5.38 -4.33
N THR A 15 -3.90 5.79 -4.15
CA THR A 15 -4.42 6.28 -2.84
C THR A 15 -4.41 5.17 -1.79
N ALA A 16 -4.92 3.99 -2.12
CA ALA A 16 -4.93 2.83 -1.23
C ALA A 16 -3.51 2.38 -0.83
N LEU A 17 -2.56 2.40 -1.77
CA LEU A 17 -1.15 2.11 -1.46
C LEU A 17 -0.53 3.15 -0.54
N ALA A 18 -0.79 4.43 -0.80
CA ALA A 18 -0.31 5.50 0.06
C ALA A 18 -0.87 5.38 1.49
N LEU A 19 -2.13 4.99 1.64
CA LEU A 19 -2.76 4.74 2.95
C LEU A 19 -2.04 3.63 3.72
N ARG A 20 -1.73 2.50 3.08
CA ARG A 20 -0.98 1.41 3.75
C ARG A 20 0.45 1.79 4.07
N ALA A 21 1.15 2.48 3.17
CA ALA A 21 2.49 2.99 3.45
C ALA A 21 2.49 3.95 4.64
N HIS A 22 1.50 4.84 4.69
CA HIS A 22 1.33 5.77 5.81
C HIS A 22 1.07 5.04 7.13
N LEU A 23 0.23 4.01 7.14
CA LEU A 23 -0.04 3.23 8.34
C LEU A 23 1.23 2.56 8.88
N LEU A 24 2.00 1.92 8.00
CA LEU A 24 3.26 1.25 8.37
C LEU A 24 4.29 2.25 8.92
N ILE A 25 4.52 3.36 8.23
CA ILE A 25 5.57 4.33 8.63
C ILE A 25 5.16 5.16 9.85
N THR A 26 3.87 5.39 10.07
CA THR A 26 3.40 6.04 11.30
C THR A 26 3.59 5.13 12.51
N ALA A 27 3.35 3.83 12.33
CA ALA A 27 3.56 2.86 13.41
C ALA A 27 5.03 2.64 13.74
N ARG A 28 5.90 2.60 12.71
CA ARG A 28 7.34 2.37 12.85
C ARG A 28 8.16 3.25 11.89
N PRO A 29 8.41 4.51 12.25
CA PRO A 29 9.07 5.50 11.39
C PRO A 29 10.51 5.16 10.99
N GLU A 30 11.16 4.26 11.72
CA GLU A 30 12.53 3.81 11.48
C GLU A 30 12.67 2.80 10.34
N LEU A 31 11.56 2.20 9.90
CA LEU A 31 11.57 1.15 8.89
C LEU A 31 11.64 1.72 7.47
N LEU A 32 12.21 0.92 6.57
CA LEU A 32 12.10 1.16 5.15
C LEU A 32 10.79 0.58 4.63
N VAL A 33 10.02 1.43 3.97
CA VAL A 33 8.75 1.08 3.30
C VAL A 33 8.82 1.66 1.89
N THR A 34 8.33 0.95 0.89
CA THR A 34 8.08 1.52 -0.44
C THR A 34 6.70 1.13 -0.91
N ALA A 35 6.06 2.02 -1.66
CA ALA A 35 4.76 1.79 -2.27
C ALA A 35 4.76 2.27 -3.73
N ASP A 36 4.27 1.43 -4.64
CA ASP A 36 4.15 1.76 -6.06
C ASP A 36 2.89 2.61 -6.33
N VAL A 37 2.84 3.80 -5.71
CA VAL A 37 1.73 4.75 -5.81
C VAL A 37 1.52 5.25 -7.25
N GLN A 38 2.57 5.24 -8.06
CA GLN A 38 2.53 5.67 -9.47
C GLN A 38 2.20 4.53 -10.45
N ARG A 39 2.04 3.29 -9.95
CA ARG A 39 1.73 2.10 -10.76
C ARG A 39 2.77 1.87 -11.87
N ALA A 40 4.05 2.00 -11.54
CA ALA A 40 5.17 1.76 -12.45
C ALA A 40 5.41 0.27 -12.76
N GLY A 41 4.62 -0.64 -12.18
CA GLY A 41 4.68 -2.08 -12.45
C GLY A 41 5.64 -2.83 -11.50
N GLY A 42 5.91 -2.24 -10.34
CA GLY A 42 6.73 -2.85 -9.29
C GLY A 42 5.91 -3.65 -8.27
N PRO A 43 6.55 -4.15 -7.20
CA PRO A 43 5.81 -4.62 -6.03
C PRO A 43 5.00 -3.47 -5.45
N ASP A 44 3.71 -3.72 -5.18
CA ASP A 44 2.76 -2.68 -4.78
C ASP A 44 3.14 -2.05 -3.43
N LEU A 45 3.52 -2.86 -2.44
CA LEU A 45 3.96 -2.41 -1.12
C LEU A 45 5.00 -3.37 -0.55
N VAL A 46 6.11 -2.84 -0.05
CA VAL A 46 7.18 -3.62 0.60
C VAL A 46 7.60 -2.94 1.90
N CYS A 47 7.80 -3.72 2.96
CA CYS A 47 8.32 -3.27 4.24
C CYS A 47 9.49 -4.16 4.68
N TRP A 48 10.66 -3.55 4.88
CA TRP A 48 11.86 -4.25 5.33
C TRP A 48 11.93 -4.23 6.85
N GLN A 49 12.24 -5.39 7.42
CA GLN A 49 12.57 -5.57 8.84
C GLN A 49 11.47 -5.16 9.83
N TRP A 50 10.20 -5.26 9.43
CA TRP A 50 9.11 -5.24 10.40
C TRP A 50 9.29 -6.37 11.42
N GLN A 51 9.52 -7.58 10.95
CA GLN A 51 10.13 -8.63 11.77
C GLN A 51 11.63 -8.71 11.44
N PRO A 52 12.51 -8.83 12.46
CA PRO A 52 13.94 -9.01 12.22
C PRO A 52 14.21 -10.15 11.25
N GLY A 53 15.05 -9.89 10.24
CA GLY A 53 15.40 -10.89 9.23
C GLY A 53 14.38 -11.06 8.09
N GLN A 54 13.26 -10.34 8.08
CA GLN A 54 12.23 -10.50 7.05
C GLN A 54 11.97 -9.24 6.22
N VAL A 55 11.50 -9.47 4.99
CA VAL A 55 10.91 -8.46 4.11
C VAL A 55 9.47 -8.88 3.81
N TRP A 56 8.53 -8.01 4.12
CA TRP A 56 7.11 -8.26 3.90
C TRP A 56 6.63 -7.59 2.62
N VAL A 57 5.89 -8.35 1.82
CA VAL A 57 5.40 -7.90 0.51
C VAL A 57 3.89 -8.05 0.44
N TRP A 58 3.22 -6.98 0.00
CA TRP A 58 1.79 -7.00 -0.31
C TRP A 58 1.52 -6.60 -1.76
N GLN A 59 0.39 -7.07 -2.27
CA GLN A 59 -0.21 -6.71 -3.54
C GLN A 59 -1.62 -6.19 -3.29
N LEU A 60 -2.02 -5.15 -4.02
CA LEU A 60 -3.31 -4.52 -3.90
C LEU A 60 -4.21 -4.92 -5.06
N ARG A 61 -5.43 -5.36 -4.78
CA ARG A 61 -6.43 -5.67 -5.82
C ARG A 61 -7.75 -4.99 -5.52
N TYR A 62 -8.52 -4.76 -6.56
CA TYR A 62 -9.86 -4.22 -6.42
C TYR A 62 -10.79 -5.29 -5.83
N GLU A 63 -11.58 -4.93 -4.82
CA GLU A 63 -12.37 -5.87 -4.01
C GLU A 63 -13.33 -6.72 -4.85
N HIS A 64 -13.89 -6.14 -5.91
CA HIS A 64 -14.83 -6.83 -6.79
C HIS A 64 -14.18 -7.56 -7.97
N ASP A 65 -12.85 -7.56 -8.07
CA ASP A 65 -12.15 -8.41 -9.05
C ASP A 65 -12.21 -9.89 -8.63
N ARG A 66 -13.11 -10.63 -9.28
CA ARG A 66 -13.35 -12.06 -9.04
C ARG A 66 -12.18 -12.96 -9.51
N ARG A 67 -11.12 -12.41 -10.09
CA ARG A 67 -9.98 -13.17 -10.63
C ARG A 67 -8.78 -13.24 -9.68
N ALA A 68 -9.00 -13.27 -8.37
CA ALA A 68 -7.91 -13.40 -7.41
C ALA A 68 -7.31 -14.83 -7.42
N PRO A 69 -6.04 -15.03 -7.82
CA PRO A 69 -5.33 -16.29 -7.58
C PRO A 69 -5.34 -16.70 -6.11
N LYS A 70 -5.25 -18.00 -5.85
CA LYS A 70 -5.27 -18.58 -4.48
C LYS A 70 -4.01 -18.30 -3.66
N ARG A 71 -2.95 -17.75 -4.28
CA ARG A 71 -1.65 -17.48 -3.65
C ARG A 71 -1.20 -16.07 -3.98
N TRP A 72 -0.77 -15.35 -2.95
CA TRP A 72 -0.32 -13.97 -3.02
C TRP A 72 0.89 -13.74 -2.10
N PRO A 73 1.80 -12.82 -2.45
CA PRO A 73 1.98 -12.20 -3.77
C PRO A 73 2.34 -13.24 -4.86
N PRO A 74 2.25 -12.91 -6.16
CA PRO A 74 2.76 -13.78 -7.22
C PRO A 74 4.25 -14.08 -7.00
N ALA A 75 4.69 -15.30 -7.28
CA ALA A 75 6.08 -15.72 -7.04
C ALA A 75 7.11 -14.82 -7.73
N ALA A 76 6.79 -14.28 -8.92
CA ALA A 76 7.64 -13.33 -9.63
C ALA A 76 7.84 -12.00 -8.86
N VAL A 77 6.83 -11.56 -8.11
CA VAL A 77 6.92 -10.36 -7.25
C VAL A 77 7.81 -10.63 -6.03
N LEU A 78 7.67 -11.80 -5.40
CA LEU A 78 8.57 -12.20 -4.30
C LEU A 78 10.02 -12.32 -4.80
N ALA A 79 10.23 -12.91 -5.98
CA ALA A 79 11.55 -13.03 -6.58
C ALA A 79 12.17 -11.67 -6.92
N SER A 80 11.38 -10.70 -7.42
CA SER A 80 11.90 -9.36 -7.72
C SER A 80 12.30 -8.61 -6.45
N VAL A 81 11.53 -8.72 -5.37
CA VAL A 81 11.89 -8.14 -4.06
C VAL A 81 13.10 -8.85 -3.46
N SER A 82 13.22 -10.17 -3.61
CA SER A 82 14.38 -10.93 -3.16
C SER A 82 15.67 -10.57 -3.91
N ALA A 83 15.56 -10.09 -5.15
CA ALA A 83 16.70 -9.60 -5.93
C ALA A 83 17.10 -8.15 -5.59
N ASP A 84 16.29 -7.43 -4.81
CA ASP A 84 16.63 -6.08 -4.35
C ASP A 84 17.83 -6.14 -3.38
N PRO A 85 18.88 -5.31 -3.57
CA PRO A 85 20.02 -5.25 -2.66
C PRO A 85 19.65 -5.01 -1.19
N LEU A 86 18.55 -4.30 -0.92
CA LEU A 86 18.06 -4.08 0.45
C LEU A 86 17.54 -5.37 1.12
N SER A 87 17.20 -6.38 0.32
CA SER A 87 16.73 -7.68 0.78
C SER A 87 17.87 -8.70 0.99
N ALA A 88 19.13 -8.30 0.77
CA ALA A 88 20.27 -9.20 0.91
C ALA A 88 20.35 -9.81 2.33
N GLY A 89 20.33 -11.14 2.41
CA GLY A 89 20.37 -11.87 3.68
C GLY A 89 19.05 -11.88 4.46
N LEU A 90 17.96 -11.36 3.88
CA LEU A 90 16.62 -11.34 4.48
C LEU A 90 15.71 -12.37 3.81
N GLU A 91 14.76 -12.91 4.57
CA GLU A 91 13.71 -13.77 4.08
C GLU A 91 12.56 -12.92 3.50
N VAL A 92 12.29 -13.04 2.20
CA VAL A 92 11.17 -12.33 1.56
C VAL A 92 9.90 -13.17 1.63
N VAL A 93 8.89 -12.67 2.33
CA VAL A 93 7.63 -13.37 2.60
C VAL A 93 6.41 -12.51 2.26
N ALA A 94 5.26 -13.17 2.13
CA ALA A 94 3.98 -12.48 2.06
C ALA A 94 3.72 -11.73 3.37
N GLY A 95 3.42 -10.44 3.27
CA GLY A 95 3.11 -9.65 4.46
C GLY A 95 1.81 -10.11 5.11
N PRO A 96 1.70 -10.13 6.45
CA PRO A 96 0.48 -10.56 7.11
C PRO A 96 -0.65 -9.54 6.89
N PRO A 97 -1.92 -9.92 7.13
CA PRO A 97 -2.99 -8.94 7.28
C PRO A 97 -2.60 -7.93 8.37
N LEU A 98 -2.76 -6.63 8.11
CA LEU A 98 -2.24 -5.58 8.98
C LEU A 98 -2.89 -5.60 10.38
N HIS A 99 -4.13 -6.06 10.50
CA HIS A 99 -4.77 -6.23 11.81
C HIS A 99 -4.06 -7.24 12.72
N THR A 100 -3.42 -8.27 12.15
CA THR A 100 -2.73 -9.30 12.94
C THR A 100 -1.46 -8.78 13.62
N VAL A 101 -0.97 -7.61 13.19
CA VAL A 101 0.20 -6.92 13.77
C VAL A 101 -0.21 -5.64 14.51
N GLY A 102 -1.50 -5.51 14.87
CA GLY A 102 -2.02 -4.42 15.68
C GLY A 102 -2.28 -3.12 14.93
N LEU A 103 -2.30 -3.14 13.59
CA LEU A 103 -2.62 -1.97 12.77
C LEU A 103 -4.07 -2.00 12.27
N SER A 104 -4.58 -0.88 11.75
CA SER A 104 -5.96 -0.83 11.28
C SER A 104 -6.20 -1.77 10.09
N ALA A 105 -7.19 -2.64 10.21
CA ALA A 105 -7.64 -3.53 9.13
C ALA A 105 -8.15 -2.74 7.92
N GLU A 106 -8.74 -1.57 8.17
CA GLU A 106 -9.41 -0.72 7.18
C GLU A 106 -8.95 0.74 7.32
N GLN A 107 -8.80 1.43 6.20
CA GLN A 107 -8.52 2.86 6.14
C GLN A 107 -9.28 3.49 4.99
N GLU A 108 -9.60 4.76 5.13
CA GLU A 108 -10.36 5.50 4.14
C GLU A 108 -9.74 6.88 3.90
N ALA A 109 -9.73 7.33 2.65
CA ALA A 109 -9.33 8.68 2.26
C ALA A 109 -9.97 9.08 0.93
N SER A 110 -9.87 10.36 0.57
CA SER A 110 -10.30 10.82 -0.74
C SER A 110 -9.34 10.31 -1.81
N ASN A 111 -9.83 10.03 -3.01
CA ASN A 111 -8.96 9.74 -4.13
C ASN A 111 -8.07 10.96 -4.44
N MET A 112 -6.77 10.74 -4.67
CA MET A 112 -5.77 11.79 -4.94
C MET A 112 -6.11 12.72 -6.11
N ALA A 113 -6.89 12.26 -7.09
CA ALA A 113 -7.23 13.03 -8.29
C ALA A 113 -8.74 13.24 -8.51
N GLU A 114 -9.58 12.54 -7.74
CA GLU A 114 -11.04 12.65 -7.82
C GLU A 114 -11.63 12.85 -6.41
N PRO A 115 -11.70 14.10 -5.91
CA PRO A 115 -12.14 14.37 -4.54
C PRO A 115 -13.56 13.87 -4.22
N HIS A 116 -14.42 13.73 -5.24
CA HIS A 116 -15.76 13.17 -5.12
C HIS A 116 -15.79 11.65 -4.96
N GLU A 117 -14.63 10.99 -4.98
CA GLU A 117 -14.50 9.56 -4.77
C GLU A 117 -13.75 9.29 -3.46
N ALA A 118 -14.34 8.48 -2.59
CA ALA A 118 -13.70 7.93 -1.41
C ALA A 118 -13.07 6.57 -1.78
N VAL A 119 -11.87 6.34 -1.27
CA VAL A 119 -11.12 5.10 -1.42
C VAL A 119 -11.06 4.43 -0.07
N THR A 120 -11.61 3.22 0.02
CA THR A 120 -11.44 2.36 1.20
C THR A 120 -10.42 1.28 0.86
N VAL A 121 -9.41 1.11 1.70
CA VAL A 121 -8.46 0.00 1.63
C VAL A 121 -8.63 -0.90 2.86
N LEU A 122 -8.65 -2.20 2.64
CA LEU A 122 -8.86 -3.20 3.67
C LEU A 122 -7.91 -4.41 3.51
N ASP A 123 -7.80 -5.20 4.56
CA ASP A 123 -7.03 -6.45 4.52
C ASP A 123 -7.66 -7.45 3.56
N GLY A 124 -6.81 -8.15 2.79
CA GLY A 124 -7.23 -9.29 2.01
C GLY A 124 -7.43 -10.54 2.87
N PRO A 125 -8.18 -11.54 2.35
CA PRO A 125 -8.44 -12.79 3.07
C PRO A 125 -7.22 -13.71 3.21
N VAL A 126 -6.09 -13.38 2.56
CA VAL A 126 -4.86 -14.16 2.59
C VAL A 126 -3.65 -13.25 2.77
N PRO A 127 -2.54 -13.74 3.36
CA PRO A 127 -1.29 -12.98 3.42
C PRO A 127 -0.85 -12.47 2.06
N GLY A 128 -0.27 -11.28 2.06
CA GLY A 128 0.25 -10.60 0.87
C GLY A 128 -0.83 -9.97 -0.01
N LEU A 129 -2.11 -10.05 0.36
CA LEU A 129 -3.20 -9.41 -0.36
C LEU A 129 -3.80 -8.27 0.46
N GLN A 130 -4.02 -7.15 -0.20
CA GLN A 130 -4.79 -6.01 0.26
C GLN A 130 -5.87 -5.73 -0.77
N LEU A 131 -7.03 -5.26 -0.32
CA LEU A 131 -8.15 -4.94 -1.20
C LEU A 131 -8.46 -3.47 -1.12
N TYR A 132 -8.98 -2.90 -2.22
CA TYR A 132 -9.57 -1.57 -2.20
C TYR A 132 -10.89 -1.55 -2.95
N ARG A 133 -11.74 -0.60 -2.58
CA ARG A 133 -12.97 -0.24 -3.29
C ARG A 133 -13.12 1.26 -3.34
N THR A 134 -14.01 1.74 -4.20
CA THR A 134 -14.35 3.15 -4.26
C THR A 134 -15.85 3.37 -4.06
N ALA A 135 -16.18 4.55 -3.56
CA ALA A 135 -17.56 4.99 -3.38
C ALA A 135 -17.63 6.49 -3.64
N TYR A 136 -18.82 6.96 -4.02
CA TYR A 136 -19.06 8.40 -4.08
C TYR A 136 -18.95 9.02 -2.68
N GLN A 137 -18.42 10.23 -2.61
CA GLN A 137 -18.47 11.05 -1.41
C GLN A 137 -18.83 12.51 -1.71
N GLU A 138 -19.44 13.14 -0.72
CA GLU A 138 -19.69 14.58 -0.71
C GLU A 138 -18.46 15.33 -0.19
N VAL A 139 -17.87 16.19 -1.04
CA VAL A 139 -16.59 16.87 -0.77
C VAL A 139 -16.73 17.92 0.32
N GLU A 140 -17.82 18.69 0.32
CA GLU A 140 -18.08 19.79 1.27
C GLU A 140 -18.72 19.28 2.58
N SER A 141 -18.44 18.03 2.94
CA SER A 141 -18.88 17.42 4.19
C SER A 141 -17.71 17.31 5.18
N PRO A 142 -17.96 17.30 6.50
CA PRO A 142 -16.91 17.05 7.50
C PRO A 142 -16.15 15.74 7.27
N ASP A 143 -16.83 14.72 6.72
CA ASP A 143 -16.20 13.45 6.36
C ASP A 143 -15.30 13.59 5.13
N GLY A 144 -15.72 14.36 4.12
CA GLY A 144 -14.93 14.72 2.95
C GLY A 144 -13.64 15.44 3.32
N GLU A 145 -13.72 16.46 4.20
CA GLU A 145 -12.53 17.18 4.70
C GLU A 145 -11.55 16.25 5.43
N ARG A 146 -12.06 15.35 6.30
CA ARG A 146 -11.25 14.37 7.02
C ARG A 146 -10.54 13.42 6.06
N ARG A 147 -11.27 12.89 5.07
CA ARG A 147 -10.72 11.99 4.05
C ARG A 147 -9.70 12.67 3.16
N GLU A 148 -9.88 13.94 2.85
CA GLU A 148 -8.91 14.71 2.08
C GLU A 148 -7.63 14.95 2.89
N ALA A 149 -7.76 15.26 4.18
CA ALA A 149 -6.62 15.38 5.08
C ALA A 149 -5.85 14.05 5.19
N ALA A 150 -6.56 12.92 5.32
CA ALA A 150 -5.96 11.59 5.33
C ALA A 150 -5.21 11.29 4.02
N MET A 151 -5.79 11.62 2.86
CA MET A 151 -5.15 11.48 1.54
C MET A 151 -3.85 12.28 1.49
N ARG A 152 -3.88 13.56 1.90
CA ARG A 152 -2.69 14.44 1.87
C ARG A 152 -1.57 13.89 2.75
N ALA A 153 -1.90 13.46 3.96
CA ALA A 153 -0.96 12.84 4.88
C ALA A 153 -0.35 11.55 4.29
N ALA A 154 -1.20 10.71 3.69
CA ALA A 154 -0.79 9.46 3.09
C ALA A 154 0.17 9.66 1.90
N LYS A 155 -0.17 10.58 1.00
CA LYS A 155 0.66 10.95 -0.15
C LYS A 155 2.04 11.47 0.28
N LEU A 156 2.08 12.32 1.31
CA LEU A 156 3.34 12.84 1.86
C LEU A 156 4.19 11.74 2.46
N SER A 157 3.59 10.82 3.24
CA SER A 157 4.28 9.67 3.82
C SER A 157 4.85 8.75 2.73
N ALA A 158 4.06 8.34 1.75
CA ALA A 158 4.51 7.46 0.67
C ALA A 158 5.67 8.08 -0.13
N SER A 159 5.58 9.39 -0.43
CA SER A 159 6.66 10.13 -1.09
C SER A 159 7.96 10.14 -0.27
N ARG A 160 7.88 10.29 1.06
CA ARG A 160 9.04 10.24 1.95
C ARG A 160 9.64 8.84 2.03
N CYS A 161 8.78 7.82 2.15
CA CYS A 161 9.16 6.41 2.20
C CYS A 161 9.94 6.00 0.95
N ASN A 162 9.41 6.28 -0.24
CA ASN A 162 10.06 5.93 -1.50
C ASN A 162 11.42 6.63 -1.64
N ARG A 163 11.53 7.92 -1.27
CA ARG A 163 12.83 8.62 -1.25
C ARG A 163 13.84 7.97 -0.30
N ALA A 164 13.41 7.54 0.89
CA ALA A 164 14.28 6.88 1.85
C ALA A 164 14.80 5.53 1.32
N VAL A 165 13.92 4.75 0.67
CA VAL A 165 14.30 3.50 0.00
C VAL A 165 15.26 3.74 -1.16
N ASP A 166 15.02 4.75 -2.00
CA ASP A 166 15.93 5.08 -3.11
C ASP A 166 17.31 5.50 -2.61
N ALA A 167 17.37 6.31 -1.53
CA ALA A 167 18.63 6.68 -0.90
C ALA A 167 19.36 5.45 -0.31
N ALA A 168 18.63 4.55 0.35
CA ALA A 168 19.20 3.31 0.88
C ALA A 168 19.75 2.40 -0.24
N ARG A 169 19.00 2.25 -1.34
CA ARG A 169 19.44 1.50 -2.53
C ARG A 169 20.69 2.10 -3.14
N ALA A 170 20.78 3.43 -3.23
CA ALA A 170 21.97 4.11 -3.74
C ALA A 170 23.20 3.84 -2.86
N ALA A 171 23.03 3.82 -1.53
CA ALA A 171 24.10 3.51 -0.59
C ALA A 171 24.53 2.03 -0.61
N ALA A 172 23.63 1.11 -1.00
CA ALA A 172 23.90 -0.32 -1.06
C ALA A 172 24.56 -0.78 -2.38
N ARG A 173 24.68 0.09 -3.39
CA ARG A 173 25.36 -0.26 -4.64
C ARG A 173 26.88 -0.34 -4.41
N PRO A 174 27.55 -1.43 -4.84
CA PRO A 174 29.01 -1.49 -4.79
C PRO A 174 29.61 -0.36 -5.65
N ALA A 175 30.69 0.25 -5.14
CA ALA A 175 31.47 1.27 -5.83
C ALA A 175 32.20 0.73 -7.06
#